data_AF-A0AAX1ZYV2-F1
#
_entry.id   AF-A0AAX1ZYV2-F1
#
_cell.length_a   1.000
_cell.length_b   1.000
_cell.length_c   1.000
_cell.angle_alpha   90.00
_cell.angle_beta   90.00
_cell.angle_gamma   90.00
#
_symmetry.space_group_name_H-M   'P 1'
#
loop_
_entity.id
_entity.type
_entity.pdbx_description
1 polymer ?
#
loop_
_entity_poly.entity_id
_entity_poly.type
_entity_poly.pdbx_seq_one_letter_code
_entity_poly.pdbx_strand_id
1 'polypeptide(L)' 'FLKEHEDRLELVFLPPYSPQLNLIEGLWKWLKSDVIYNVFYSGVQEISKNVQAFIQRINQKPEQTIDRLCVQL' A
#
# COMPACT_ATOMS: atom_id res chain seq x y z
N PHE A 1 22.93 11.40 -7.95
CA PHE A 1 21.69 10.96 -7.28
C PHE A 1 21.88 9.87 -6.23
N LEU A 2 21.84 8.55 -6.52
CA LEU A 2 21.86 7.54 -5.43
C LEU A 2 23.14 7.60 -4.57
N LYS A 3 24.31 7.68 -5.21
CA LYS A 3 25.60 7.87 -4.53
C LYS A 3 25.73 9.23 -3.82
N GLU A 4 24.98 10.22 -4.28
CA GLU A 4 25.00 11.59 -3.73
C GLU A 4 24.13 11.72 -2.47
N HIS A 5 23.26 10.74 -2.22
CA HIS A 5 22.33 10.69 -1.10
C HIS A 5 22.44 9.39 -0.30
N GLU A 6 23.60 8.73 -0.34
CA GLU A 6 23.85 7.45 0.34
C GLU A 6 23.72 7.55 1.87
N ASP A 7 23.84 8.75 2.42
CA ASP A 7 23.65 9.08 3.83
C ASP A 7 22.18 9.13 4.27
N ARG A 8 21.24 9.23 3.32
CA ARG A 8 19.80 9.43 3.58
C ARG A 8 18.89 8.37 2.97
N LEU A 9 19.39 7.60 2.01
CA LEU A 9 18.62 6.61 1.26
C LEU A 9 19.31 5.25 1.35
N GLU A 10 18.56 4.26 1.84
CA GLU A 10 18.97 2.87 1.84
C GLU A 10 18.18 2.09 0.79
N LEU A 11 18.88 1.26 0.01
CA LEU A 11 18.24 0.37 -0.96
C LEU A 11 17.97 -0.99 -0.32
N VAL A 12 16.69 -1.37 -0.28
CA VAL A 12 16.26 -2.71 0.13
C VAL A 12 16.00 -3.53 -1.12
N PHE A 13 16.86 -4.51 -1.38
CA PHE A 13 16.75 -5.40 -2.54
C PHE A 13 15.88 -6.61 -2.23
N LEU A 14 14.97 -6.93 -3.14
CA LEU A 14 14.15 -8.14 -3.07
C LEU A 14 14.57 -9.14 -4.15
N PRO A 15 14.50 -10.46 -3.88
CA PRO A 15 14.72 -11.46 -4.91
C PRO A 15 13.69 -11.33 -6.04
N PRO A 16 14.07 -11.69 -7.29
CA PRO A 16 13.13 -11.69 -8.42
C PRO A 16 11.86 -12.48 -8.11
N TYR A 17 10.74 -12.05 -8.68
CA TYR A 17 9.43 -12.72 -8.56
C TYR A 17 8.97 -13.00 -7.12
N SER A 18 9.37 -12.15 -6.16
CA SER A 18 9.00 -12.31 -4.75
C SER A 18 8.03 -11.22 -4.26
N PRO A 19 6.84 -11.06 -4.87
CA PRO A 19 5.87 -10.04 -4.47
C PRO A 19 5.38 -10.20 -3.02
N GLN A 20 5.41 -11.43 -2.49
CA GLN A 20 5.07 -11.72 -1.10
C GLN A 20 6.02 -11.06 -0.09
N LEU A 21 7.25 -10.72 -0.50
CA LEU A 21 8.20 -10.00 0.36
C LEU A 21 8.02 -8.48 0.28
N ASN A 22 7.19 -8.00 -0.66
CA ASN A 22 6.91 -6.59 -0.82
C ASN A 22 5.57 -6.23 -0.16
N LEU A 23 5.60 -5.69 1.06
CA LEU A 23 4.41 -5.36 1.86
C LEU A 23 3.39 -4.48 1.12
N ILE A 24 3.84 -3.65 0.17
CA ILE A 24 2.95 -2.80 -0.62
C ILE A 24 1.96 -3.62 -1.46
N GLU A 25 2.31 -4.83 -1.89
CA GLU A 25 1.42 -5.71 -2.64
C GLU A 25 0.23 -6.17 -1.79
N GLY A 26 0.49 -6.47 -0.50
CA GLY A 26 -0.54 -6.76 0.48
C GLY A 26 -1.47 -5.57 0.70
N LEU A 27 -0.91 -4.36 0.77
CA LEU A 27 -1.68 -3.13 0.87
C LEU A 27 -2.57 -2.90 -0.36
N TRP A 28 -2.06 -3.12 -1.58
CA TRP A 28 -2.85 -3.02 -2.81
C TRP A 28 -3.96 -4.05 -2.88
N LYS A 29 -3.72 -5.28 -2.42
CA LYS A 29 -4.76 -6.32 -2.30
C LYS A 29 -5.86 -5.87 -1.36
N TRP A 30 -5.50 -5.32 -0.19
CA TRP A 30 -6.48 -4.80 0.76
C TRP A 30 -7.27 -3.62 0.20
N LEU A 31 -6.61 -2.64 -0.42
CA LEU A 31 -7.26 -1.51 -1.06
C LEU A 31 -8.29 -1.97 -2.10
N LYS A 32 -7.94 -2.91 -2.98
CA LYS A 32 -8.88 -3.43 -3.97
C LYS A 32 -10.07 -4.11 -3.32
N SER A 33 -9.84 -4.91 -2.26
CA SER A 33 -10.91 -5.58 -1.53
C SER A 33 -11.86 -4.63 -0.82
N ASP A 34 -11.36 -3.51 -0.30
CA ASP A 34 -12.14 -2.57 0.50
C ASP A 34 -12.82 -1.50 -0.34
N VAL A 35 -12.13 -1.01 -1.37
CA VAL A 35 -12.56 0.14 -2.17
C VAL A 35 -13.14 -0.29 -3.51
N ILE A 36 -12.59 -1.30 -4.18
CA ILE A 36 -12.91 -1.57 -5.58
C ILE A 36 -13.92 -2.70 -5.75
N TYR A 37 -13.82 -3.76 -4.96
CA TYR A 37 -14.66 -4.95 -5.13
C TYR A 37 -16.13 -4.64 -4.85
N ASN A 38 -16.99 -5.11 -5.75
CA ASN A 38 -18.45 -5.00 -5.65
C ASN A 38 -19.00 -3.56 -5.59
N VAL A 39 -18.21 -2.56 -6.00
CA VAL A 39 -18.66 -1.17 -6.10
C VAL A 39 -18.63 -0.71 -7.55
N PHE A 40 -19.72 -0.12 -8.01
CA PHE A 40 -19.77 0.53 -9.32
C PHE A 40 -19.55 2.03 -9.17
N TYR A 41 -18.44 2.52 -9.72
CA TYR A 41 -18.10 3.94 -9.69
C TYR A 41 -18.53 4.62 -10.99
N SER A 42 -19.08 5.82 -10.86
CA SER A 42 -19.50 6.65 -12.00
C SER A 42 -18.32 7.19 -12.82
N GLY A 43 -17.13 7.26 -12.23
CA GLY A 43 -15.91 7.69 -12.90
C GLY A 43 -14.67 7.66 -12.01
N VAL A 44 -13.52 7.95 -12.62
CA VAL A 44 -12.20 7.89 -11.96
C VAL A 44 -12.09 8.86 -10.78
N GLN A 45 -12.75 10.02 -10.83
CA GLN A 45 -12.74 11.00 -9.73
C GLN A 45 -13.32 10.41 -8.44
N GLU A 46 -14.38 9.60 -8.56
CA GLU A 46 -15.00 8.93 -7.42
C GLU A 46 -14.09 7.85 -6.84
N ILE A 47 -13.40 7.09 -7.71
CA ILE A 47 -12.39 6.12 -7.29
C ILE A 47 -11.27 6.83 -6.51
N SER A 48 -10.71 7.90 -7.07
CA SER A 48 -9.63 8.66 -6.43
C SER A 48 -10.02 9.20 -5.05
N LYS A 49 -11.26 9.70 -4.92
CA LYS A 49 -11.80 10.17 -3.63
C LYS A 49 -11.85 9.04 -2.61
N ASN A 50 -12.37 7.87 -2.98
CA ASN A 50 -12.49 6.74 -2.07
C ASN A 50 -11.13 6.12 -1.72
N VAL A 51 -10.19 6.08 -2.67
CA VAL A 51 -8.79 5.70 -2.40
C VAL A 51 -8.13 6.65 -1.41
N GLN A 52 -8.31 7.97 -1.55
CA GLN A 52 -7.79 8.95 -0.59
C GLN A 52 -8.40 8.76 0.79
N ALA A 53 -9.72 8.54 0.89
CA ALA A 53 -10.39 8.27 2.15
C ALA A 53 -9.87 6.97 2.82
N PHE A 54 -9.65 5.91 2.03
CA PHE A 54 -9.02 4.67 2.50
C PHE A 54 -7.62 4.93 3.07
N ILE A 55 -6.76 5.66 2.35
CA ILE A 55 -5.40 5.99 2.79
C ILE A 55 -5.43 6.81 4.09
N GLN A 56 -6.29 7.83 4.17
CA GLN A 56 -6.46 8.62 5.37
C GLN A 56 -6.88 7.76 6.56
N ARG A 57 -7.83 6.83 6.35
CA ARG A 57 -8.31 5.93 7.40
C ARG A 57 -7.22 5.00 7.93
N ILE A 58 -6.44 4.36 7.06
CA ILE A 58 -5.38 3.44 7.51
C ILE A 58 -4.21 4.16 8.18
N ASN A 59 -3.98 5.44 7.84
CA ASN A 59 -2.94 6.27 8.45
C ASN A 59 -3.33 6.81 9.84
N GLN A 60 -4.62 6.75 10.23
CA GLN A 60 -5.05 7.16 11.58
C GLN A 60 -4.54 6.20 12.67
N LYS A 61 -4.33 4.93 12.33
CA LYS A 61 -3.86 3.89 13.26
C LYS A 61 -2.77 3.04 12.60
N PRO A 62 -1.56 3.59 12.45
CA PRO A 62 -0.48 2.92 11.71
C PRO A 62 -0.09 1.58 12.31
N GLU A 63 -0.10 1.43 13.64
CA GLU A 63 0.22 0.15 14.30
C GLU A 63 -0.72 -0.98 13.87
N GLN A 64 -2.03 -0.72 13.83
CA GLN A 64 -3.02 -1.71 13.38
C GLN A 64 -2.86 -2.06 11.90
N THR A 65 -2.48 -1.07 11.09
CA THR A 65 -2.19 -1.27 9.66
C THR A 65 -0.94 -2.15 9.49
N ILE A 66 0.12 -1.90 10.26
CA ILE A 66 1.34 -2.71 10.25
C ILE A 66 1.03 -4.14 10.69
N ASP A 67 0.34 -4.33 11.82
CA ASP A 67 -0.04 -5.65 12.31
C ASP A 67 -0.83 -6.43 11.27
N ARG A 68 -1.81 -5.79 10.63
CA ARG A 68 -2.60 -6.43 9.57
C ARG A 68 -1.73 -6.88 8.40
N LEU A 69 -0.79 -6.06 7.96
CA LEU A 69 0.04 -6.35 6.78
C LEU A 69 1.13 -7.39 7.09
N CYS A 70 1.71 -7.35 8.30
CA CYS A 70 2.83 -8.19 8.69
C CYS A 70 2.41 -9.55 9.28
N VAL A 71 1.20 -9.67 9.85
CA VAL A 71 0.72 -10.93 10.47
C VAL A 71 -0.03 -11.83 9.48
N GLN A 72 -0.45 -11.30 8.33
CA GLN A 72 -1.14 -12.07 7.28
C GLN A 72 -0.23 -12.59 6.14
N LEU A 73 1.09 -12.50 6.31
CA LEU A 73 2.09 -13.08 5.41
C LEU A 73 2.54 -14.47 5.88
#